data_AF-M4ZNS3-F1
#
_entry.id   AF-M4ZNS3-F1
#
_cell.length_a   1.000
_cell.length_b   1.000
_cell.length_c   1.000
_cell.angle_alpha   90.00
_cell.angle_beta   90.00
_cell.angle_gamma   90.00
#
_symmetry.space_group_name_H-M   'P 1'
#
loop_
_entity.id
_entity.type
_entity.pdbx_description
1 polymer ?
#
loop_
_entity_poly.entity_id
_entity_poly.type
_entity_poly.pdbx_seq_one_letter_code
_entity_poly.pdbx_strand_id
1 'polypeptide(L)' 'MATFTSVSLSAPAAERRDHSGLLAEIRGLWREFLTRAFNPYRPELHYMRGPGPAWRAKYGQDAAFRLKTRFD' A
#
# COMPACT_ATOMS: atom_id res chain seq x y z
N MET A 1 -56.96 24.69 17.49
CA MET A 1 -55.72 25.40 17.86
C MET A 1 -54.79 24.37 18.46
N ALA A 2 -53.74 23.95 17.75
CA ALA A 2 -52.81 22.93 18.23
C ALA A 2 -51.46 23.58 18.57
N THR A 3 -51.04 23.45 19.82
CA THR A 3 -49.79 24.03 20.32
C THR A 3 -48.68 22.99 20.18
N PHE A 4 -47.64 23.29 19.41
CA PHE A 4 -46.44 22.46 19.34
C PHE A 4 -45.44 22.97 20.37
N THR A 5 -45.25 22.22 21.45
CA THR A 5 -44.16 22.41 22.40
C THR A 5 -42.87 21.84 21.82
N SER A 6 -41.90 22.73 21.56
CA SER A 6 -40.54 22.34 21.18
C SER A 6 -39.74 22.02 22.44
N VAL A 7 -39.19 20.80 22.52
CA VAL A 7 -38.21 20.43 23.53
C VAL A 7 -36.84 20.45 22.87
N SER A 8 -35.96 21.34 23.34
CA SER A 8 -34.55 21.32 22.95
C SER A 8 -33.83 20.27 23.79
N LEU A 9 -33.36 19.20 23.12
CA LEU A 9 -32.47 18.21 23.72
C LEU A 9 -31.06 18.81 23.80
N SER A 10 -30.58 19.04 25.02
CA SER A 10 -29.20 19.45 25.27
C SER A 10 -28.26 18.27 25.00
N ALA A 11 -27.29 18.46 24.10
CA ALA A 11 -26.35 17.42 23.70
C ALA A 11 -25.46 16.98 24.88
N PRO A 12 -25.27 15.66 25.11
CA PRO A 12 -24.46 15.20 26.23
C PRO A 12 -22.98 15.55 25.98
N ALA A 13 -22.35 16.22 26.94
CA ALA A 13 -20.95 16.63 26.90
C ALA A 13 -19.93 15.45 26.87
N ALA A 14 -20.41 14.20 26.92
CA ALA A 14 -19.59 12.99 26.97
C ALA A 14 -19.07 12.53 25.59
N GLU A 15 -19.70 12.95 24.48
CA GLU A 15 -19.37 12.46 23.13
C GLU A 15 -17.99 12.92 22.63
N ARG A 16 -17.50 14.08 23.11
CA ARG A 16 -16.32 14.76 22.52
C ARG A 16 -15.00 14.01 22.67
N ARG A 17 -14.90 13.06 23.63
CA ARG A 17 -13.67 12.29 23.87
C ARG A 17 -13.54 11.08 22.95
N ASP A 18 -14.65 10.51 22.51
CA ASP A 18 -14.68 9.26 21.74
C ASP A 18 -14.36 9.51 20.25
N HIS A 19 -14.89 10.62 19.71
CA HIS A 19 -14.64 11.07 18.34
C HIS A 19 -13.16 11.29 18.01
N SER A 20 -12.35 11.69 19.00
CA SER A 20 -10.91 11.89 18.79
C SER A 20 -10.15 10.57 18.64
N GLY A 21 -10.60 9.49 19.29
CA GLY A 21 -10.02 8.16 19.15
C GLY A 21 -10.31 7.57 17.76
N LEU A 22 -11.57 7.62 17.33
CA LEU A 22 -11.99 7.16 16.01
C LEU A 22 -11.25 7.87 14.86
N LEU A 23 -11.12 9.20 14.95
CA LEU A 23 -10.37 9.97 13.95
C LEU A 23 -8.88 9.62 13.94
N ALA A 24 -8.29 9.29 15.10
CA ALA A 24 -6.91 8.85 15.18
C ALA A 24 -6.70 7.49 14.51
N GLU A 25 -7.63 6.56 14.68
CA GLU A 25 -7.61 5.24 14.01
C GLU A 25 -7.77 5.38 12.49
N ILE A 26 -8.75 6.17 12.04
CA ILE A 26 -8.97 6.46 10.62
C ILE A 26 -7.70 7.07 10.01
N ARG A 27 -7.08 8.04 10.70
CA ARG A 27 -5.80 8.64 10.25
C ARG A 27 -4.68 7.61 10.17
N GLY A 28 -4.62 6.65 11.09
CA GLY A 28 -3.67 5.54 11.05
C GLY A 28 -3.83 4.69 9.79
N LEU A 29 -5.07 4.27 9.52
CA LEU A 29 -5.43 3.51 8.31
C LEU A 29 -5.09 4.28 7.03
N TRP A 30 -5.42 5.56 6.95
CA TRP A 30 -5.09 6.39 5.78
C TRP A 30 -3.58 6.49 5.54
N ARG A 31 -2.77 6.62 6.60
CA ARG A 31 -1.30 6.68 6.45
C ARG A 31 -0.73 5.37 5.91
N GLU A 32 -1.17 4.24 6.44
CA GLU A 32 -0.71 2.93 5.98
C GLU A 32 -1.16 2.64 4.55
N PHE A 33 -2.42 2.95 4.23
CA PHE A 33 -2.98 2.82 2.90
C PHE A 33 -2.19 3.64 1.87
N LEU A 34 -1.97 4.93 2.12
CA LEU A 34 -1.22 5.79 1.20
C LEU A 34 0.21 5.27 1.00
N THR A 35 0.86 4.81 2.07
CA THR A 35 2.21 4.24 2.00
C THR A 35 2.24 2.99 1.13
N ARG A 36 1.23 2.11 1.23
CA ARG A 36 1.14 0.87 0.45
C ARG A 36 0.73 1.14 -1.00
N ALA A 37 -0.27 1.99 -1.20
CA ALA A 37 -0.88 2.30 -2.50
C ALA A 37 0.07 3.07 -3.40
N PHE A 38 0.85 3.98 -2.83
CA PHE A 38 1.82 4.78 -3.57
C PHE A 38 3.26 4.30 -3.39
N ASN A 39 3.47 3.07 -2.88
CA ASN A 39 4.80 2.46 -2.90
C ASN A 39 5.17 2.17 -4.35
N PRO A 40 6.22 2.80 -4.91
CA PRO A 40 6.64 2.51 -6.27
C PRO A 40 7.01 1.03 -6.36
N TYR A 41 6.31 0.29 -7.22
CA TYR A 41 6.73 -1.07 -7.54
C TYR A 41 8.17 -1.01 -8.05
N ARG A 42 9.09 -1.65 -7.31
CA ARG A 42 10.51 -1.79 -7.62
C ARG A 42 10.70 -3.16 -8.24
N PRO A 43 10.39 -3.34 -9.54
CA PRO A 43 10.62 -4.61 -10.21
C PRO A 43 12.09 -5.04 -10.10
N GLU A 44 12.98 -4.08 -9.82
CA GLU A 44 14.42 -4.16 -9.54
C GLU A 44 14.85 -5.16 -8.47
N LEU A 45 13.93 -5.43 -7.55
CA LEU A 45 14.12 -6.43 -6.50
C LEU A 45 13.55 -7.80 -6.89
N HIS A 46 12.72 -7.86 -7.92
CA HIS A 46 11.91 -9.02 -8.30
C HIS A 46 12.34 -9.65 -9.62
N TYR A 47 13.02 -8.92 -10.50
CA TYR A 47 13.67 -9.54 -11.64
C TYR A 47 14.96 -10.23 -11.19
N MET A 48 14.98 -11.52 -11.49
CA MET A 48 16.10 -12.42 -11.31
C MET A 48 17.36 -11.81 -11.91
N ARG A 49 18.43 -11.74 -11.11
CA ARG A 49 19.77 -11.33 -11.55
C ARG A 49 20.27 -12.28 -12.64
N GLY A 50 20.06 -11.88 -13.88
CA GLY A 50 20.55 -12.60 -15.04
C GLY A 50 19.72 -13.84 -15.42
N PRO A 51 20.20 -14.59 -16.42
CA PRO A 51 19.47 -15.72 -16.96
C PRO A 51 19.16 -16.79 -15.91
N GLY A 52 17.87 -16.98 -15.64
CA GLY A 52 17.38 -17.99 -14.71
C GLY A 52 17.69 -19.43 -15.16
N PRO A 53 17.51 -20.43 -14.27
CA PRO A 53 17.81 -21.84 -14.55
C PRO A 53 17.11 -22.38 -15.79
N ALA A 54 15.85 -22.00 -16.01
CA ALA A 54 15.07 -22.42 -17.19
C ALA A 54 15.65 -21.89 -18.52
N TRP A 55 16.28 -20.72 -18.49
CA TRP A 55 16.96 -20.17 -19.66
C TRP A 55 18.32 -20.86 -19.88
N ARG A 56 19.07 -21.13 -18.80
CA ARG A 56 20.32 -21.91 -18.87
C ARG A 56 20.11 -23.35 -19.34
N ALA A 57 18.97 -23.97 -19.02
CA ALA A 57 18.62 -25.29 -19.53
C ALA A 57 18.44 -25.32 -21.06
N LYS A 58 18.02 -24.20 -21.67
CA LYS A 58 17.83 -24.09 -23.13
C LYS A 58 19.11 -23.74 -23.88
N TYR A 59 19.96 -22.90 -23.30
CA TYR A 59 21.10 -22.31 -23.99
C TYR A 59 22.48 -22.72 -23.43
N GLY A 60 22.50 -23.51 -22.34
CA GLY A 60 23.72 -24.13 -21.81
C GLY A 60 24.87 -23.15 -21.57
N GLN A 61 26.10 -23.57 -21.89
CA GLN A 61 27.31 -22.74 -21.78
C GLN A 61 27.40 -21.66 -22.88
N ASP A 62 26.70 -21.85 -23.99
CA ASP A 62 26.58 -20.90 -25.11
C ASP A 62 26.01 -19.56 -24.64
N ALA A 63 25.13 -19.63 -23.65
CA ALA A 63 24.52 -18.51 -22.98
C ALA A 63 25.52 -17.64 -22.19
N ALA A 64 26.48 -18.26 -21.52
CA ALA A 64 27.53 -17.56 -20.79
C ALA A 64 28.55 -16.92 -21.76
N PHE A 65 28.87 -17.62 -22.84
CA PHE A 65 29.74 -17.12 -23.90
C PHE A 65 29.15 -15.90 -24.61
N ARG A 66 27.87 -15.94 -24.99
CA ARG A 66 27.15 -14.82 -25.64
C ARG A 66 27.00 -13.58 -24.76
N LEU A 67 26.89 -13.76 -23.45
CA LEU A 67 26.86 -12.61 -22.53
C LEU A 67 28.23 -11.93 -22.49
N LYS A 68 29.33 -12.70 -22.45
CA LYS A 68 30.69 -12.15 -22.37
C LYS A 68 31.09 -11.39 -23.65
N THR A 69 30.79 -11.95 -24.82
CA THR A 69 31.09 -11.33 -26.13
C THR A 69 30.29 -10.06 -26.44
N ARG A 70 29.26 -9.72 -25.66
CA ARG A 70 28.48 -8.48 -25.85
C ARG A 70 29.05 -7.28 -25.09
N PHE A 71 29.97 -7.50 -24.15
CA PHE A 71 30.54 -6.45 -23.29
C PHE A 71 32.04 -6.23 -23.52
N ASP A 72 32.64 -6.97 -24.46
CA ASP A 72 33.98 -6.73 -25.04
C ASP A 72 33.81 -5.98 -26.38
#